data_AF-A0A800UG31-F1
#
_entry.id   AF-A0A800UG31-F1
#
_cell.length_a   1.000
_cell.length_b   1.000
_cell.length_c   1.000
_cell.angle_alpha   90.00
_cell.angle_beta   90.00
_cell.angle_gamma   90.00
#
_symmetry.space_group_name_H-M   'P 1'
#
loop_
_entity.id
_entity.type
_entity.pdbx_description
1 polymer ?
#
loop_
_entity_poly.entity_id
_entity_poly.type
_entity_poly.pdbx_seq_one_letter_code
_entity_poly.pdbx_strand_id
1 'polypeptide(L)'
;MVIDRGAIMTQVTFNEIVNALAVKYWDLKKGIDVNETDGKIKELEEIEKLLDKGIGGKLRSQLEEEANRLRTVKAKREDASIDISHVTSELLDMTSDFAPSLDQRKDGIYHYDSEYESISAQYYMAITDILFNKPKPAIQFKNAIMSSKGIEINAPDANNLAALSVLNYVTTILQESAKKMLGRANKMDSSWKRLKEKDYAFDVFRRLNSNSEMSLKELQDVCSREDGEYKGRITDLYDERLEEALKYLTEDKWDPYLVEKYGDRYAVTDFGRWVQMLCGSEESGNEDDEGVEEKSTLRKITEFIRKHNVDRTKHK
;
A
#
# COMPACT_ATOMS: atom_id res chain seq x y z
N MET A 1 36.83 0.54 15.55
CA MET A 1 36.95 0.39 14.10
C MET A 1 35.56 0.13 13.57
N VAL A 2 34.94 1.15 13.01
CA VAL A 2 33.55 1.10 12.52
C VAL A 2 33.57 0.28 11.24
N ILE A 3 32.85 -0.85 11.22
CA ILE A 3 32.67 -1.61 9.99
C ILE A 3 31.64 -0.85 9.18
N ASP A 4 32.15 -0.10 8.22
CA ASP A 4 31.40 0.54 7.15
C ASP A 4 30.66 -0.55 6.36
N ARG A 5 29.33 -0.62 6.52
CA ARG A 5 28.44 -1.51 5.76
C ARG A 5 28.01 -0.88 4.42
N GLY A 6 28.74 0.12 3.93
CA GLY A 6 28.61 0.65 2.57
C GLY A 6 29.34 -0.21 1.53
N ALA A 7 29.06 -1.52 1.47
CA ALA A 7 29.55 -2.36 0.39
C ALA A 7 28.51 -2.36 -0.74
N ILE A 8 28.89 -1.71 -1.85
CA ILE A 8 28.23 -1.68 -3.14
C ILE A 8 27.68 -3.08 -3.47
N MET A 9 26.37 -3.27 -3.32
CA MET A 9 25.67 -4.42 -3.88
C MET A 9 25.82 -4.29 -5.40
N THR A 10 26.76 -5.02 -5.99
CA THR A 10 26.88 -5.11 -7.45
C THR A 10 25.57 -5.67 -7.98
N GLN A 11 24.91 -4.95 -8.89
CA GLN A 11 23.53 -5.19 -9.33
C GLN A 11 23.25 -6.65 -9.79
N VAL A 12 24.29 -7.38 -10.21
CA VAL A 12 24.33 -8.85 -10.41
C VAL A 12 23.65 -9.63 -9.29
N THR A 13 23.91 -9.21 -8.04
CA THR A 13 23.40 -9.87 -6.84
C THR A 13 21.92 -9.59 -6.62
N PHE A 14 21.38 -8.47 -7.10
CA PHE A 14 20.01 -8.10 -6.81
C PHE A 14 19.01 -9.10 -7.40
N ASN A 15 19.04 -9.31 -8.72
CA ASN A 15 18.06 -10.14 -9.43
C ASN A 15 18.10 -11.60 -8.94
N GLU A 16 19.30 -12.17 -8.80
CA GLU A 16 19.49 -13.54 -8.32
C GLU A 16 18.97 -13.72 -6.88
N ILE A 17 19.30 -12.78 -5.97
CA ILE A 17 18.86 -12.82 -4.57
C ILE A 17 17.34 -12.70 -4.50
N VAL A 18 16.73 -11.72 -5.17
CA VAL A 18 15.27 -11.52 -5.08
C VAL A 18 14.50 -12.67 -5.72
N ASN A 19 15.04 -13.29 -6.77
CA ASN A 19 14.46 -14.50 -7.36
C ASN A 19 14.51 -15.68 -6.40
N ALA A 20 15.66 -15.93 -5.77
CA ALA A 20 15.81 -17.01 -4.78
C ALA A 20 14.90 -16.81 -3.56
N LEU A 21 14.80 -15.57 -3.06
CA LEU A 21 13.90 -15.21 -1.97
C LEU A 21 12.43 -15.38 -2.36
N ALA A 22 12.05 -15.01 -3.59
CA ALA A 22 10.68 -15.18 -4.06
C ALA A 22 10.27 -16.66 -4.17
N VAL A 23 11.15 -17.53 -4.66
CA VAL A 23 10.93 -18.98 -4.66
C VAL A 23 10.68 -19.47 -3.23
N LYS A 24 11.58 -19.12 -2.30
CA LYS A 24 11.49 -19.50 -0.89
C LYS A 24 10.20 -18.98 -0.25
N TYR A 25 9.79 -17.75 -0.54
CA TYR A 25 8.53 -17.16 -0.07
C TYR A 25 7.33 -18.02 -0.46
N TRP A 26 7.23 -18.41 -1.73
CA TRP A 26 6.10 -19.21 -2.22
C TRP A 26 6.11 -20.64 -1.67
N ASP A 27 7.29 -21.24 -1.48
CA ASP A 27 7.40 -22.58 -0.91
C ASP A 27 7.00 -22.60 0.57
N LEU A 28 7.42 -21.59 1.34
CA LEU A 28 6.97 -21.40 2.73
C LEU A 28 5.46 -21.12 2.78
N LYS A 29 4.94 -20.27 1.89
CA LYS A 29 3.51 -19.92 1.87
C LYS A 29 2.61 -21.13 1.58
N LYS A 30 3.03 -22.04 0.70
CA LYS A 30 2.33 -23.34 0.47
C LYS A 30 2.33 -24.21 1.73
N GLY A 31 3.42 -24.20 2.51
CA GLY A 31 3.55 -24.97 3.75
C GLY A 31 2.68 -24.48 4.90
N ILE A 32 2.13 -23.26 4.82
CA ILE A 32 1.33 -22.61 5.88
C ILE A 32 -0.18 -22.77 5.62
N ASP A 33 -0.62 -23.70 4.76
CA ASP A 33 -2.04 -23.84 4.39
C ASP A 33 -2.95 -23.89 5.65
N VAL A 34 -3.74 -22.82 5.78
CA VAL A 34 -4.38 -22.39 7.03
C VAL A 34 -5.51 -23.33 7.40
N ASN A 35 -6.23 -23.85 6.41
CA ASN A 35 -7.44 -24.65 6.63
C ASN A 35 -7.12 -26.05 7.18
N GLU A 36 -6.08 -26.71 6.67
CA GLU A 36 -5.72 -28.05 7.14
C GLU A 36 -5.07 -28.00 8.54
N THR A 37 -4.31 -26.93 8.80
CA THR A 37 -3.57 -26.81 10.07
C THR A 37 -4.44 -26.27 11.21
N ASP A 38 -5.41 -25.39 10.95
CA ASP A 38 -6.34 -24.91 11.97
C ASP A 38 -7.25 -26.03 12.50
N GLY A 39 -7.67 -26.96 11.63
CA GLY A 39 -8.41 -28.16 12.05
C GLY A 39 -7.60 -29.02 13.00
N LYS A 40 -6.31 -29.25 12.69
CA LYS A 40 -5.37 -30.02 13.51
C LYS A 40 -5.03 -29.34 14.84
N ILE A 41 -4.97 -28.01 14.88
CA ILE A 41 -4.76 -27.25 16.13
C ILE A 41 -6.00 -27.35 17.03
N LYS A 42 -7.21 -27.25 16.48
CA LYS A 42 -8.45 -27.45 17.25
C LYS A 42 -8.55 -28.88 17.80
N GLU A 43 -8.19 -29.87 17.00
CA GLU A 43 -8.12 -31.27 17.42
C GLU A 43 -7.12 -31.45 18.58
N LEU A 44 -5.95 -30.82 18.52
CA LEU A 44 -4.97 -30.83 19.61
C LEU A 44 -5.55 -30.24 20.91
N GLU A 45 -6.25 -29.09 20.84
CA GLU A 45 -6.87 -28.48 22.01
C GLU A 45 -7.95 -29.36 22.66
N GLU A 46 -8.72 -30.09 21.86
CA GLU A 46 -9.70 -31.05 22.36
C GLU A 46 -9.04 -32.26 23.02
N ILE A 47 -7.98 -32.79 22.42
CA ILE A 47 -7.19 -33.90 22.98
C ILE A 47 -6.55 -33.49 24.31
N GLU A 48 -5.96 -32.30 24.40
CA GLU A 48 -5.35 -31.79 25.64
C GLU A 48 -6.38 -31.62 26.75
N LYS A 49 -7.58 -31.08 26.44
CA LYS A 49 -8.70 -31.04 27.41
C LYS A 49 -9.14 -32.42 27.88
N LEU A 50 -9.11 -33.42 27.01
CA LEU A 50 -9.48 -34.79 27.35
C LEU A 50 -8.41 -35.46 28.24
N LEU A 51 -7.13 -35.20 27.97
CA LEU A 51 -6.01 -35.65 28.81
C LEU A 51 -6.06 -35.01 30.21
N ASP A 52 -6.34 -33.70 30.30
CA ASP A 52 -6.47 -32.96 31.57
C ASP A 52 -7.64 -33.43 32.43
N LYS A 53 -8.72 -33.94 31.82
CA LYS A 53 -9.86 -34.55 32.52
C LYS A 53 -9.54 -35.91 33.14
N GLY A 54 -8.31 -36.42 32.98
CA GLY A 54 -7.84 -37.62 33.67
C GLY A 54 -8.25 -38.93 32.99
N ILE A 55 -8.38 -38.95 31.65
CA ILE A 55 -8.59 -40.19 30.91
C ILE A 55 -7.42 -41.14 31.18
N GLY A 56 -7.73 -42.38 31.57
CA GLY A 56 -6.76 -43.40 31.95
C GLY A 56 -6.70 -44.60 30.99
N GLY A 57 -5.70 -45.44 31.17
CA GLY A 57 -5.54 -46.69 30.42
C GLY A 57 -5.06 -46.50 28.98
N LYS A 58 -5.39 -47.46 28.10
CA LYS A 58 -4.91 -47.52 26.71
C LYS A 58 -5.29 -46.28 25.87
N LEU A 59 -6.44 -45.69 26.16
CA LEU A 59 -6.93 -44.48 25.48
C LEU A 59 -6.04 -43.26 25.77
N ARG A 60 -5.50 -43.17 26.99
CA ARG A 60 -4.55 -42.09 27.35
C ARG A 60 -3.30 -42.15 26.49
N SER A 61 -2.72 -43.33 26.33
CA SER A 61 -1.50 -43.50 25.52
C SER A 61 -1.73 -43.15 24.05
N GLN A 62 -2.89 -43.49 23.49
CA GLN A 62 -3.26 -43.12 22.12
C GLN A 62 -3.45 -41.60 21.96
N LEU A 63 -4.11 -40.96 22.93
CA LEU A 63 -4.29 -39.50 22.94
C LEU A 63 -2.96 -38.76 23.13
N GLU A 64 -2.04 -39.27 23.97
CA GLU A 64 -0.70 -38.68 24.15
C GLU A 64 0.16 -38.80 22.88
N GLU A 65 0.09 -39.93 22.17
CA GLU A 65 0.78 -40.13 20.89
C GLU A 65 0.27 -39.16 19.82
N GLU A 66 -1.05 -39.04 19.68
CA GLU A 66 -1.67 -38.13 18.72
C GLU A 66 -1.42 -36.66 19.09
N ALA A 67 -1.50 -36.28 20.37
CA ALA A 67 -1.14 -34.95 20.84
C ALA A 67 0.31 -34.59 20.49
N ASN A 68 1.25 -35.51 20.67
CA ASN A 68 2.65 -35.27 20.31
C ASN A 68 2.85 -35.10 18.79
N ARG A 69 2.12 -35.87 17.97
CA ARG A 69 2.11 -35.69 16.52
C ARG A 69 1.60 -34.30 16.14
N LEU A 70 0.46 -33.87 16.71
CA LEU A 70 -0.15 -32.57 16.43
C LEU A 70 0.69 -31.40 16.96
N ARG A 71 1.35 -31.53 18.12
CA ARG A 71 2.33 -30.53 18.60
C ARG A 71 3.47 -30.33 17.62
N THR A 72 3.98 -31.41 17.02
CA THR A 72 5.02 -31.32 15.98
C THR A 72 4.52 -30.57 14.75
N VAL A 73 3.27 -30.79 14.34
CA VAL A 73 2.64 -30.05 13.23
C VAL A 73 2.49 -28.57 13.59
N LYS A 74 2.03 -28.24 14.80
CA LYS A 74 1.90 -26.87 15.29
C LYS A 74 3.25 -26.15 15.32
N ALA A 75 4.29 -26.77 15.90
CA ALA A 75 5.64 -26.22 15.95
C ALA A 75 6.19 -25.95 14.55
N LYS A 76 6.04 -26.90 13.61
CA LYS A 76 6.45 -26.69 12.20
C LYS A 76 5.75 -25.52 11.53
N ARG A 77 4.47 -25.25 11.85
CA ARG A 77 3.75 -24.08 11.34
C ARG A 77 4.27 -22.78 11.97
N GLU A 78 4.54 -22.78 13.26
CA GLU A 78 5.13 -21.62 13.96
C GLU A 78 6.50 -21.30 13.37
N ASP A 79 7.35 -22.30 13.17
CA ASP A 79 8.65 -22.16 12.51
C ASP A 79 8.50 -21.62 11.08
N ALA A 80 7.61 -22.21 10.27
CA ALA A 80 7.35 -21.74 8.90
C ALA A 80 6.80 -20.30 8.87
N SER A 81 6.01 -19.91 9.87
CA SER A 81 5.48 -18.54 10.03
C SER A 81 6.58 -17.54 10.39
N ILE A 82 7.59 -17.95 11.17
CA ILE A 82 8.77 -17.13 11.46
C ILE A 82 9.62 -17.01 10.20
N ASP A 83 9.87 -18.12 9.51
CA ASP A 83 10.68 -18.15 8.30
C ASP A 83 10.07 -17.31 7.17
N ILE A 84 8.74 -17.39 6.97
CA ILE A 84 8.08 -16.56 5.94
C ILE A 84 8.18 -15.08 6.31
N SER A 85 8.06 -14.73 7.59
CA SER A 85 8.20 -13.34 8.06
C SER A 85 9.61 -12.81 7.80
N HIS A 86 10.63 -13.64 8.02
CA HIS A 86 12.02 -13.30 7.71
C HIS A 86 12.23 -13.08 6.21
N VAL A 87 11.77 -14.01 5.37
CA VAL A 87 11.89 -13.90 3.91
C VAL A 87 11.10 -12.71 3.37
N THR A 88 9.93 -12.42 3.92
CA THR A 88 9.15 -11.21 3.59
C THR A 88 9.94 -9.95 3.94
N SER A 89 10.56 -9.89 5.12
CA SER A 89 11.39 -8.76 5.51
C SER A 89 12.60 -8.60 4.59
N GLU A 90 13.27 -9.68 4.19
CA GLU A 90 14.40 -9.63 3.26
C GLU A 90 13.98 -9.19 1.86
N LEU A 91 12.86 -9.70 1.33
CA LEU A 91 12.30 -9.26 0.05
C LEU A 91 12.01 -7.77 0.06
N LEU A 92 11.37 -7.27 1.12
CA LEU A 92 11.07 -5.86 1.28
C LEU A 92 12.34 -5.03 1.45
N ASP A 93 13.34 -5.52 2.18
CA ASP A 93 14.62 -4.82 2.37
C ASP A 93 15.33 -4.61 1.04
N MET A 94 15.46 -5.67 0.24
CA MET A 94 15.98 -5.58 -1.13
C MET A 94 15.15 -4.62 -1.98
N THR A 95 13.82 -4.75 -1.95
CA THR A 95 12.91 -3.88 -2.72
C THR A 95 12.98 -2.42 -2.28
N SER A 96 13.38 -2.13 -1.04
CA SER A 96 13.54 -0.75 -0.56
C SER A 96 14.68 0.00 -1.24
N ASP A 97 15.65 -0.74 -1.78
CA ASP A 97 16.76 -0.27 -2.60
C ASP A 97 16.65 -0.77 -4.06
N PHE A 98 15.42 -1.02 -4.53
CA PHE A 98 15.15 -1.59 -5.86
C PHE A 98 15.88 -0.83 -6.97
N ALA A 99 16.93 -1.44 -7.51
CA ALA A 99 17.80 -0.85 -8.53
C ALA A 99 18.22 -1.93 -9.54
N PRO A 100 17.27 -2.45 -10.35
CA PRO A 100 17.57 -3.48 -11.33
C PRO A 100 18.55 -2.96 -12.38
N SER A 101 19.47 -3.82 -12.83
CA SER A 101 20.25 -3.57 -14.05
C SER A 101 19.33 -3.57 -15.25
N LEU A 102 19.34 -2.47 -15.99
CA LEU A 102 18.51 -2.29 -17.18
C LEU A 102 19.40 -1.94 -18.37
N ASP A 103 19.12 -2.61 -19.48
CA ASP A 103 19.68 -2.29 -20.78
C ASP A 103 19.11 -0.98 -21.34
N GLN A 104 19.73 -0.49 -22.43
CA GLN A 104 19.18 0.64 -23.16
C GLN A 104 17.75 0.37 -23.64
N ARG A 105 16.90 1.39 -23.52
CA ARG A 105 15.50 1.31 -23.94
C ARG A 105 15.42 0.94 -25.42
N LYS A 106 14.72 -0.14 -25.74
CA LYS A 106 14.46 -0.60 -27.10
C LYS A 106 12.98 -0.94 -27.24
N ASP A 107 12.37 -0.49 -28.34
CA ASP A 107 10.95 -0.74 -28.65
C ASP A 107 10.00 -0.36 -27.49
N GLY A 108 10.33 0.71 -26.76
CA GLY A 108 9.54 1.22 -25.63
C GLY A 108 9.85 0.57 -24.27
N ILE A 109 10.69 -0.45 -24.22
CA ILE A 109 10.96 -1.27 -23.02
C ILE A 109 12.40 -1.08 -22.55
N TYR A 110 12.58 -0.90 -21.23
CA TYR A 110 13.86 -1.12 -20.56
C TYR A 110 13.96 -2.60 -20.18
N HIS A 111 14.71 -3.38 -20.97
CA HIS A 111 14.95 -4.78 -20.65
C HIS A 111 15.88 -4.89 -19.44
N TYR A 112 15.78 -6.00 -18.70
CA TYR A 112 16.85 -6.33 -17.77
C TYR A 112 18.12 -6.59 -18.57
N ASP A 113 19.24 -6.17 -17.98
CA ASP A 113 20.57 -6.39 -18.54
C ASP A 113 20.73 -7.86 -18.95
N SER A 114 20.98 -8.07 -20.24
CA SER A 114 21.11 -9.40 -20.85
C SER A 114 22.30 -10.22 -20.35
N GLU A 115 23.28 -9.60 -19.67
CA GLU A 115 24.38 -10.31 -19.02
C GLU A 115 23.96 -11.00 -17.72
N TYR A 116 22.78 -10.67 -17.18
CA TYR A 116 22.29 -11.16 -15.90
C TYR A 116 20.90 -11.82 -16.00
N GLU A 117 20.52 -12.56 -14.95
CA GLU A 117 19.18 -13.14 -14.87
C GLU A 117 18.12 -12.04 -14.76
N SER A 118 17.04 -12.15 -15.54
CA SER A 118 15.88 -11.28 -15.40
C SER A 118 15.19 -11.46 -14.04
N ILE A 119 14.55 -10.40 -13.54
CA ILE A 119 13.64 -10.53 -12.39
C ILE A 119 12.47 -11.42 -12.78
N SER A 120 12.23 -12.47 -12.00
CA SER A 120 11.19 -13.47 -12.26
C SER A 120 9.79 -12.95 -11.99
N ALA A 121 8.79 -13.55 -12.63
CA ALA A 121 7.38 -13.26 -12.33
C ALA A 121 7.02 -13.61 -10.87
N GLN A 122 7.73 -14.56 -10.25
CA GLN A 122 7.51 -14.96 -8.86
C GLN A 122 7.82 -13.84 -7.88
N TYR A 123 8.86 -13.04 -8.16
CA TYR A 123 9.16 -11.83 -7.39
C TYR A 123 8.01 -10.83 -7.45
N TYR A 124 7.52 -10.51 -8.65
CA TYR A 124 6.39 -9.59 -8.82
C TYR A 124 5.13 -10.09 -8.11
N MET A 125 4.85 -11.39 -8.21
CA MET A 125 3.76 -12.02 -7.46
C MET A 125 3.96 -11.90 -5.96
N ALA A 126 5.17 -12.15 -5.44
CA ALA A 126 5.45 -12.07 -4.01
C ALA A 126 5.29 -10.64 -3.49
N ILE A 127 5.85 -9.64 -4.18
CA ILE A 127 5.74 -8.24 -3.75
C ILE A 127 4.30 -7.73 -3.82
N THR A 128 3.56 -8.02 -4.88
CA THR A 128 2.13 -7.63 -4.97
C THR A 128 1.25 -8.36 -3.96
N ASP A 129 1.61 -9.59 -3.59
CA ASP A 129 0.97 -10.32 -2.50
C ASP A 129 1.29 -9.69 -1.14
N ILE A 130 2.55 -9.39 -0.85
CA ILE A 130 2.98 -8.73 0.39
C ILE A 130 2.32 -7.35 0.54
N LEU A 131 2.29 -6.56 -0.52
CA LEU A 131 1.75 -5.19 -0.50
C LEU A 131 0.22 -5.14 -0.50
N PHE A 132 -0.44 -6.03 -1.25
CA PHE A 132 -1.88 -5.89 -1.56
C PHE A 132 -2.70 -7.16 -1.33
N ASN A 133 -2.08 -8.24 -0.84
CA ASN A 133 -2.67 -9.56 -0.69
C ASN A 133 -3.32 -10.08 -2.00
N LYS A 134 -2.74 -9.68 -3.15
CA LYS A 134 -3.25 -10.02 -4.50
C LYS A 134 -2.05 -10.29 -5.42
N PRO A 135 -1.57 -11.54 -5.50
CA PRO A 135 -0.42 -11.87 -6.33
C PRO A 135 -0.70 -11.60 -7.79
N LYS A 136 0.15 -10.81 -8.43
CA LYS A 136 0.14 -10.51 -9.86
C LYS A 136 1.54 -10.65 -10.45
N PRO A 137 1.69 -11.22 -11.65
CA PRO A 137 3.00 -11.41 -12.29
C PRO A 137 3.63 -10.13 -12.84
N ALA A 138 2.92 -9.00 -12.74
CA ALA A 138 3.36 -7.69 -13.19
C ALA A 138 2.69 -6.59 -12.36
N ILE A 139 3.36 -5.45 -12.25
CA ILE A 139 2.85 -4.25 -11.60
C ILE A 139 2.49 -3.24 -12.70
N GLN A 140 1.23 -2.84 -12.73
CA GLN A 140 0.70 -1.89 -13.71
C GLN A 140 0.59 -0.50 -13.09
N PHE A 141 1.18 0.47 -13.76
CA PHE A 141 1.07 1.91 -13.52
C PHE A 141 0.33 2.56 -14.69
N LYS A 142 -0.08 3.82 -14.56
CA LYS A 142 -0.76 4.55 -15.66
C LYS A 142 0.10 4.57 -16.93
N ASN A 143 1.40 4.82 -16.78
CA ASN A 143 2.34 5.01 -17.91
C ASN A 143 3.44 3.94 -18.00
N ALA A 144 3.36 2.86 -17.21
CA ALA A 144 4.37 1.80 -17.25
C ALA A 144 3.86 0.44 -16.76
N ILE A 145 4.55 -0.62 -17.16
CA ILE A 145 4.34 -1.99 -16.68
C ILE A 145 5.68 -2.59 -16.29
N MET A 146 5.81 -3.00 -15.03
CA MET A 146 6.98 -3.74 -14.54
C MET A 146 6.68 -5.24 -14.56
N SER A 147 7.48 -6.03 -15.27
CA SER A 147 7.29 -7.47 -15.41
C SER A 147 8.62 -8.19 -15.61
N SER A 148 8.59 -9.52 -15.79
CA SER A 148 9.79 -10.31 -16.11
C SER A 148 10.43 -10.00 -17.46
N LYS A 149 9.72 -9.30 -18.36
CA LYS A 149 10.28 -8.83 -19.63
C LYS A 149 11.12 -7.56 -19.50
N GLY A 150 11.03 -6.87 -18.37
CA GLY A 150 11.57 -5.54 -18.14
C GLY A 150 10.48 -4.54 -17.74
N ILE A 151 10.81 -3.26 -17.89
CA ILE A 151 9.93 -2.13 -17.58
C ILE A 151 9.48 -1.49 -18.89
N GLU A 152 8.24 -1.76 -19.28
CA GLU A 152 7.60 -1.18 -20.46
C GLU A 152 7.09 0.22 -20.12
N ILE A 153 7.43 1.22 -20.93
CA ILE A 153 6.96 2.59 -20.77
C ILE A 153 5.91 2.88 -21.84
N ASN A 154 4.65 3.01 -21.42
CA ASN A 154 3.47 3.22 -22.26
C ASN A 154 3.35 4.69 -22.71
N ALA A 155 4.45 5.26 -23.20
CA ALA A 155 4.52 6.61 -23.74
C ALA A 155 5.30 6.56 -25.07
N PRO A 156 4.61 6.31 -26.19
CA PRO A 156 5.25 6.10 -27.50
C PRO A 156 6.03 7.32 -28.00
N ASP A 157 5.61 8.53 -27.61
CA ASP A 157 6.28 9.79 -27.98
C ASP A 157 7.25 10.32 -26.92
N ALA A 158 7.44 9.60 -25.80
CA ALA A 158 8.34 10.04 -24.74
C ALA A 158 9.79 9.95 -25.20
N ASN A 159 10.45 11.10 -25.27
CA ASN A 159 11.90 11.17 -25.40
C ASN A 159 12.59 10.45 -24.21
N ASN A 160 13.90 10.20 -24.35
CA ASN A 160 14.65 9.45 -23.33
C ASN A 160 14.54 10.06 -21.93
N LEU A 161 14.48 11.39 -21.81
CA LEU A 161 14.39 12.07 -20.52
C LEU A 161 13.02 11.83 -19.86
N ALA A 162 11.92 11.94 -20.61
CA ALA A 162 10.58 11.64 -20.11
C ALA A 162 10.45 10.16 -19.70
N ALA A 163 11.05 9.24 -20.46
CA ALA A 163 11.06 7.82 -20.13
C ALA A 163 11.83 7.53 -18.84
N LEU A 164 12.99 8.17 -18.63
CA LEU A 164 13.74 8.09 -17.37
C LEU A 164 12.95 8.66 -16.18
N SER A 165 12.20 9.74 -16.37
CA SER A 165 11.32 10.27 -15.32
C SER A 165 10.23 9.28 -14.93
N VAL A 166 9.59 8.61 -15.88
CA VAL A 166 8.60 7.55 -15.59
C VAL A 166 9.28 6.37 -14.87
N LEU A 167 10.45 5.96 -15.32
CA LEU A 167 11.23 4.88 -14.69
C LEU A 167 11.57 5.23 -13.22
N ASN A 168 12.09 6.43 -12.98
CA ASN A 168 12.40 6.91 -11.63
C ASN A 168 11.13 6.99 -10.75
N TYR A 169 10.01 7.43 -11.33
CA TYR A 169 8.74 7.52 -10.61
C TYR A 169 8.21 6.15 -10.16
N VAL A 170 8.16 5.16 -11.05
CA VAL A 170 7.62 3.83 -10.71
C VAL A 170 8.55 3.05 -9.77
N THR A 171 9.86 3.21 -9.91
CA THR A 171 10.85 2.63 -8.98
C THR A 171 10.74 3.28 -7.60
N THR A 172 10.58 4.61 -7.53
CA THR A 172 10.34 5.33 -6.26
C THR A 172 9.09 4.82 -5.56
N ILE A 173 7.96 4.63 -6.28
CA ILE A 173 6.74 4.09 -5.66
C ILE A 173 7.03 2.73 -5.02
N LEU A 174 7.70 1.83 -5.74
CA LEU A 174 7.99 0.48 -5.25
C LEU A 174 8.89 0.50 -4.01
N GLN A 175 9.97 1.30 -4.05
CA GLN A 175 10.90 1.48 -2.94
C GLN A 175 10.22 2.04 -1.69
N GLU A 176 9.44 3.12 -1.84
CA GLU A 176 8.75 3.76 -0.72
C GLU A 176 7.66 2.86 -0.12
N SER A 177 7.01 2.03 -0.94
CA SER A 177 6.07 1.00 -0.46
C SER A 177 6.76 -0.04 0.40
N ALA A 178 7.94 -0.51 -0.04
CA ALA A 178 8.69 -1.49 0.71
C ALA A 178 9.21 -0.93 2.04
N LYS A 179 9.70 0.32 2.05
CA LYS A 179 10.07 1.04 3.28
C LYS A 179 8.89 1.16 4.23
N LYS A 180 7.69 1.46 3.73
CA LYS A 180 6.46 1.51 4.53
C LYS A 180 6.17 0.16 5.20
N MET A 181 6.17 -0.94 4.46
CA MET A 181 5.91 -2.27 5.02
C MET A 181 6.95 -2.70 6.08
N LEU A 182 8.17 -2.16 5.99
CA LEU A 182 9.23 -2.36 6.98
C LEU A 182 9.14 -1.42 8.19
N GLY A 183 8.18 -0.49 8.23
CA GLY A 183 8.07 0.53 9.27
C GLY A 183 9.21 1.57 9.26
N ARG A 184 9.87 1.76 8.11
CA ARG A 184 10.96 2.74 7.94
C ARG A 184 10.41 4.09 7.52
N ALA A 185 11.18 5.16 7.78
CA ALA A 185 10.84 6.49 7.29
C ALA A 185 10.67 6.48 5.76
N ASN A 186 9.51 6.95 5.30
CA ASN A 186 9.14 6.93 3.89
C ASN A 186 8.23 8.11 3.53
N LYS A 187 8.15 8.39 2.23
CA LYS A 187 7.36 9.47 1.65
C LYS A 187 5.86 9.20 1.69
N MET A 188 5.43 7.93 1.72
CA MET A 188 4.00 7.58 1.76
C MET A 188 3.37 7.99 3.09
N ASP A 189 3.97 7.60 4.21
CA ASP A 189 3.51 7.97 5.56
C ASP A 189 3.57 9.47 5.79
N SER A 190 4.66 10.10 5.33
CA SER A 190 4.82 11.56 5.39
C SER A 190 3.71 12.28 4.61
N SER A 191 3.37 11.77 3.42
CA SER A 191 2.31 12.34 2.58
C SER A 191 0.93 12.11 3.19
N TRP A 192 0.68 10.91 3.70
CA TRP A 192 -0.57 10.54 4.36
C TRP A 192 -0.84 11.41 5.59
N LYS A 193 0.17 11.56 6.47
CA LYS A 193 0.09 12.44 7.64
C LYS A 193 -0.23 13.88 7.24
N ARG A 194 0.50 14.42 6.26
CA ARG A 194 0.31 15.78 5.75
C ARG A 194 -1.07 15.99 5.11
N LEU A 195 -1.61 14.97 4.45
CA LEU A 195 -2.94 15.03 3.86
C LEU A 195 -4.01 15.11 4.96
N LYS A 196 -3.87 14.33 6.03
CA LYS A 196 -4.78 14.35 7.20
C LYS A 196 -4.79 15.66 7.97
N GLU A 197 -3.72 16.44 7.94
CA GLU A 197 -3.69 17.78 8.54
C GLU A 197 -4.59 18.79 7.82
N LYS A 198 -5.17 18.42 6.67
CA LYS A 198 -6.07 19.25 5.87
C LYS A 198 -7.37 18.50 5.55
N ASP A 199 -8.27 18.43 6.53
CA ASP A 199 -9.53 17.68 6.48
C ASP A 199 -10.26 17.80 5.12
N TYR A 200 -10.49 19.02 4.63
CA TYR A 200 -11.22 19.22 3.38
C TYR A 200 -10.45 18.78 2.11
N ALA A 201 -9.11 18.90 2.11
CA ALA A 201 -8.30 18.38 0.99
C ALA A 201 -8.21 16.85 1.03
N PHE A 202 -8.17 16.25 2.21
CA PHE A 202 -8.26 14.80 2.40
C PHE A 202 -9.58 14.26 1.83
N ASP A 203 -10.70 14.93 2.12
CA ASP A 203 -12.02 14.59 1.60
C ASP A 203 -12.12 14.67 0.07
N VAL A 204 -11.56 15.74 -0.53
CA VAL A 204 -11.48 15.90 -1.98
C VAL A 204 -10.60 14.81 -2.60
N PHE A 205 -9.46 14.48 -1.97
CA PHE A 205 -8.58 13.40 -2.41
C PHE A 205 -9.29 12.04 -2.40
N ARG A 206 -10.03 11.71 -1.34
CA ARG A 206 -10.82 10.46 -1.26
C ARG A 206 -11.83 10.36 -2.39
N ARG A 207 -12.57 11.45 -2.67
CA ARG A 207 -13.52 11.53 -3.77
C ARG A 207 -12.85 11.35 -5.13
N LEU A 208 -11.70 11.99 -5.34
CA LEU A 208 -10.88 11.80 -6.53
C LEU A 208 -10.38 10.36 -6.66
N ASN A 209 -10.04 9.68 -5.57
CA ASN A 209 -9.53 8.30 -5.61
C ASN A 209 -10.61 7.26 -5.91
N SER A 210 -11.86 7.54 -5.53
CA SER A 210 -13.03 6.70 -5.85
C SER A 210 -13.52 6.86 -7.29
N ASN A 211 -13.03 7.86 -8.02
CA ASN A 211 -13.37 8.13 -9.40
C ASN A 211 -12.08 8.12 -10.26
N SER A 212 -12.18 8.07 -11.58
CA SER A 212 -10.98 8.04 -12.44
C SER A 212 -10.37 9.44 -12.58
N GLU A 213 -11.14 10.38 -13.13
CA GLU A 213 -10.72 11.75 -13.38
C GLU A 213 -11.96 12.65 -13.29
N MET A 214 -11.86 13.80 -12.61
CA MET A 214 -12.98 14.74 -12.44
C MET A 214 -12.56 16.18 -12.73
N SER A 215 -13.40 16.91 -13.42
CA SER A 215 -13.34 18.36 -13.55
C SER A 215 -13.78 19.04 -12.25
N LEU A 216 -13.45 20.33 -12.11
CA LEU A 216 -13.92 21.15 -10.98
C LEU A 216 -15.46 21.11 -10.87
N LYS A 217 -16.15 21.22 -12.01
CA LYS A 217 -17.62 21.19 -12.05
C LYS A 217 -18.20 19.86 -11.59
N GLU A 218 -17.61 18.74 -12.02
CA GLU A 218 -18.04 17.41 -11.58
C GLU A 218 -17.81 17.22 -10.07
N LEU A 219 -16.69 17.71 -9.54
CA LEU A 219 -16.43 17.71 -8.10
C LEU A 219 -17.45 18.55 -7.33
N GLN A 220 -17.76 19.76 -7.80
CA GLN A 220 -18.79 20.63 -7.23
C GLN A 220 -20.16 19.95 -7.22
N ASP A 221 -20.53 19.29 -8.32
CA ASP A 221 -21.81 18.60 -8.46
C ASP A 221 -21.94 17.38 -7.53
N VAL A 222 -20.87 16.59 -7.36
CA VAL A 222 -20.81 15.44 -6.44
C VAL A 222 -20.94 15.94 -5.00
N CYS A 223 -20.10 16.89 -4.63
CA CYS A 223 -20.10 17.53 -3.33
C CYS A 223 -21.46 18.13 -2.96
N SER A 224 -22.08 18.87 -3.89
CA SER A 224 -23.39 19.52 -3.70
C SER A 224 -24.55 18.53 -3.60
N ARG A 225 -24.39 17.30 -4.10
CA ARG A 225 -25.42 16.26 -4.07
C ARG A 225 -25.39 15.46 -2.77
N GLU A 226 -24.20 15.17 -2.27
CA GLU A 226 -23.99 14.46 -1.01
C GLU A 226 -24.39 15.33 0.19
N ASP A 227 -24.18 16.65 0.11
CA ASP A 227 -24.49 17.61 1.18
C ASP A 227 -25.89 18.27 1.03
N GLY A 228 -26.95 17.44 0.95
CA GLY A 228 -28.33 17.87 0.70
C GLY A 228 -28.90 18.93 1.66
N GLU A 229 -28.37 19.06 2.89
CA GLU A 229 -28.79 20.08 3.88
C GLU A 229 -28.14 21.47 3.67
N TYR A 230 -27.01 21.56 2.94
CA TYR A 230 -26.19 22.78 2.84
C TYR A 230 -26.46 23.65 1.60
N LYS A 231 -27.33 23.16 0.70
CA LYS A 231 -27.69 23.72 -0.61
C LYS A 231 -28.13 25.19 -0.65
N GLY A 232 -28.41 25.82 0.49
CA GLY A 232 -29.10 27.11 0.54
C GLY A 232 -28.34 28.29 1.15
N ARG A 233 -27.16 28.10 1.77
CA ARG A 233 -26.57 29.18 2.60
C ARG A 233 -25.11 29.53 2.34
N ILE A 234 -24.29 28.66 1.73
CA ILE A 234 -22.83 28.82 1.72
C ILE A 234 -22.17 28.25 0.43
N THR A 235 -22.77 28.45 -0.74
CA THR A 235 -22.24 27.92 -2.02
C THR A 235 -20.88 28.54 -2.39
N ASP A 236 -20.75 29.88 -2.30
CA ASP A 236 -19.53 30.58 -2.74
C ASP A 236 -18.28 30.22 -1.91
N LEU A 237 -18.44 30.03 -0.59
CA LEU A 237 -17.34 29.62 0.29
C LEU A 237 -16.98 28.14 0.09
N TYR A 238 -17.90 27.32 -0.39
CA TYR A 238 -17.66 25.92 -0.69
C TYR A 238 -16.76 25.80 -1.94
N ASP A 239 -17.11 26.53 -2.98
CA ASP A 239 -16.35 26.58 -4.23
C ASP A 239 -14.93 27.12 -4.02
N GLU A 240 -14.77 28.20 -3.25
CA GLU A 240 -13.47 28.76 -2.88
C GLU A 240 -12.60 27.73 -2.14
N ARG A 241 -13.18 27.00 -1.16
CA ARG A 241 -12.44 25.96 -0.41
C ARG A 241 -12.09 24.75 -1.27
N LEU A 242 -12.91 24.40 -2.25
CA LEU A 242 -12.63 23.30 -3.19
C LEU A 242 -11.48 23.66 -4.12
N GLU A 243 -11.44 24.89 -4.61
CA GLU A 243 -10.30 25.40 -5.39
C GLU A 243 -9.02 25.43 -4.55
N GLU A 244 -9.09 25.90 -3.30
CA GLU A 244 -7.95 25.86 -2.37
C GLU A 244 -7.46 24.44 -2.09
N ALA A 245 -8.38 23.49 -1.89
CA ALA A 245 -8.06 22.08 -1.69
C ALA A 245 -7.38 21.47 -2.92
N LEU A 246 -7.92 21.70 -4.11
CA LEU A 246 -7.34 21.20 -5.36
C LEU A 246 -5.97 21.83 -5.63
N LYS A 247 -5.81 23.13 -5.36
CA LYS A 247 -4.51 23.80 -5.41
C LYS A 247 -3.55 23.14 -4.43
N TYR A 248 -3.95 22.95 -3.18
CA TYR A 248 -3.14 22.29 -2.16
C TYR A 248 -2.70 20.88 -2.58
N LEU A 249 -3.57 20.09 -3.20
CA LEU A 249 -3.30 18.72 -3.66
C LEU A 249 -2.40 18.64 -4.91
N THR A 250 -2.36 19.70 -5.71
CA THR A 250 -1.59 19.78 -6.97
C THR A 250 -0.32 20.61 -6.85
N GLU A 251 0.00 21.12 -5.67
CA GLU A 251 1.21 21.91 -5.42
C GLU A 251 2.51 21.08 -5.55
N ASP A 252 3.56 21.68 -6.11
CA ASP A 252 4.92 21.12 -6.31
C ASP A 252 5.64 20.62 -5.04
N LYS A 253 5.04 20.85 -3.88
CA LYS A 253 5.53 20.38 -2.58
C LYS A 253 5.26 18.89 -2.33
N TRP A 254 4.50 18.24 -3.19
CA TRP A 254 4.27 16.80 -3.16
C TRP A 254 5.28 16.12 -4.08
N ASP A 255 6.18 15.33 -3.50
CA ASP A 255 7.16 14.57 -4.25
C ASP A 255 7.21 13.11 -3.75
N PRO A 256 6.60 12.15 -4.46
CA PRO A 256 5.82 12.34 -5.70
C PRO A 256 4.46 13.01 -5.47
N TYR A 257 3.87 13.54 -6.55
CA TYR A 257 2.53 14.13 -6.54
C TYR A 257 1.45 13.13 -6.12
N LEU A 258 0.47 13.56 -5.33
CA LEU A 258 -0.72 12.77 -4.98
C LEU A 258 -1.83 12.91 -6.02
N VAL A 259 -2.00 14.11 -6.59
CA VAL A 259 -3.01 14.45 -7.59
C VAL A 259 -2.32 15.24 -8.70
N GLU A 260 -2.66 14.93 -9.95
CA GLU A 260 -2.21 15.67 -11.12
C GLU A 260 -3.41 16.33 -11.83
N LYS A 261 -3.13 17.48 -12.45
CA LYS A 261 -4.10 18.20 -13.29
C LYS A 261 -3.77 17.98 -14.76
N TYR A 262 -4.73 17.48 -15.52
CA TYR A 262 -4.67 17.31 -16.98
C TYR A 262 -5.69 18.23 -17.63
N GLY A 263 -5.24 19.40 -18.10
CA GLY A 263 -6.15 20.41 -18.63
C GLY A 263 -7.10 20.93 -17.54
N ASP A 264 -8.40 20.65 -17.67
CA ASP A 264 -9.45 21.02 -16.71
C ASP A 264 -9.83 19.88 -15.73
N ARG A 265 -9.22 18.70 -15.88
CA ARG A 265 -9.50 17.52 -15.04
C ARG A 265 -8.39 17.27 -14.02
N TYR A 266 -8.77 16.68 -12.89
CA TYR A 266 -7.90 16.26 -11.81
C TYR A 266 -7.99 14.74 -11.66
N ALA A 267 -6.87 14.09 -11.39
CA ALA A 267 -6.81 12.65 -11.19
C ALA A 267 -5.80 12.28 -10.10
N VAL A 268 -6.09 11.25 -9.33
CA VAL A 268 -5.13 10.69 -8.37
C VAL A 268 -4.03 9.96 -9.15
N THR A 269 -2.78 10.23 -8.78
CA THR A 269 -1.61 9.60 -9.40
C THR A 269 -1.47 8.14 -8.92
N ASP A 270 -0.61 7.35 -9.58
CA ASP A 270 -0.25 6.03 -9.06
C ASP A 270 0.25 6.07 -7.61
N PHE A 271 1.11 7.05 -7.27
CA PHE A 271 1.60 7.24 -5.91
C PHE A 271 0.47 7.55 -4.93
N GLY A 272 -0.46 8.45 -5.27
CA GLY A 272 -1.64 8.75 -4.46
C GLY A 272 -2.51 7.51 -4.23
N ARG A 273 -2.75 6.71 -5.27
CA ARG A 273 -3.52 5.45 -5.13
C ARG A 273 -2.86 4.49 -4.16
N TRP A 274 -1.54 4.32 -4.25
CA TRP A 274 -0.79 3.42 -3.36
C TRP A 274 -0.73 3.95 -1.93
N VAL A 275 -0.59 5.26 -1.73
CA VAL A 275 -0.73 5.90 -0.41
C VAL A 275 -2.09 5.56 0.21
N GLN A 276 -3.19 5.72 -0.53
CA GLN A 276 -4.52 5.37 -0.02
C GLN A 276 -4.64 3.88 0.30
N MET A 277 -4.13 2.99 -0.56
CA MET A 277 -4.24 1.54 -0.37
C MET A 277 -3.42 1.02 0.82
N LEU A 278 -2.20 1.54 0.99
CA LEU A 278 -1.25 1.06 1.99
C LEU A 278 -1.40 1.78 3.34
N CYS A 279 -1.78 3.05 3.35
CA CYS A 279 -1.90 3.83 4.59
C CYS A 279 -3.35 3.93 5.08
N GLY A 280 -4.34 3.81 4.19
CA GLY A 280 -5.77 3.91 4.55
C GLY A 280 -6.34 2.65 5.19
N SER A 281 -5.71 1.49 5.01
CA SER A 281 -6.15 0.20 5.59
C SER A 281 -5.77 0.04 7.07
N GLU A 282 -4.78 0.79 7.56
CA GLU A 282 -4.33 0.81 8.96
C GLU A 282 -5.42 1.32 9.92
N GLU A 283 -6.45 2.00 9.41
CA GLU A 283 -7.52 2.61 10.22
C GLU A 283 -8.81 1.78 10.22
N SER A 284 -9.07 0.97 9.19
CA SER A 284 -10.23 0.07 9.16
C SER A 284 -10.16 -1.09 10.18
N GLY A 285 -9.01 -1.26 10.86
CA GLY A 285 -8.84 -2.25 11.93
C GLY A 285 -9.22 -1.76 13.33
N ASN A 286 -9.64 -0.49 13.49
CA ASN A 286 -9.97 0.11 14.79
C ASN A 286 -11.30 0.86 14.83
N GLU A 287 -12.16 0.75 13.80
CA GLU A 287 -13.47 1.40 13.79
C GLU A 287 -14.56 0.44 13.29
N ASP A 288 -15.03 -0.40 14.21
CA ASP A 288 -16.47 -0.63 14.32
C ASP A 288 -17.08 0.67 14.88
N ASP A 289 -17.43 1.64 14.03
CA ASP A 289 -18.68 2.41 14.16
C ASP A 289 -18.85 3.46 13.03
N GLU A 290 -19.86 3.20 12.20
CA GLU A 290 -20.85 4.14 11.67
C GLU A 290 -20.51 5.65 11.65
N GLY A 291 -20.41 6.23 10.44
CA GLY A 291 -21.15 7.46 10.07
C GLY A 291 -21.07 8.73 10.94
N VAL A 292 -20.11 8.88 11.86
CA VAL A 292 -20.09 9.98 12.84
C VAL A 292 -18.95 10.99 12.61
N GLU A 293 -17.87 10.65 11.90
CA GLU A 293 -16.75 11.59 11.70
C GLU A 293 -16.98 12.68 10.64
N GLU A 294 -17.77 12.40 9.58
CA GLU A 294 -18.09 13.43 8.56
C GLU A 294 -18.91 14.59 9.16
N LYS A 295 -19.71 14.29 10.19
CA LYS A 295 -20.44 15.30 10.98
C LYS A 295 -19.53 16.14 11.89
N SER A 296 -18.36 15.62 12.31
CA SER A 296 -17.44 16.27 13.26
C SER A 296 -16.67 17.42 12.61
N THR A 297 -16.10 17.20 11.42
CA THR A 297 -15.34 18.22 10.67
C THR A 297 -16.25 19.36 10.20
N LEU A 298 -17.44 19.03 9.69
CA LEU A 298 -18.45 20.01 9.30
C LEU A 298 -18.98 20.77 10.52
N ARG A 299 -19.10 20.14 11.70
CA ARG A 299 -19.43 20.85 12.96
C ARG A 299 -18.37 21.89 13.32
N LYS A 300 -17.09 21.54 13.23
CA LYS A 300 -15.96 22.45 13.52
C LYS A 300 -15.95 23.65 12.56
N ILE A 301 -16.23 23.42 11.28
CA ILE A 301 -16.40 24.47 10.28
C ILE A 301 -17.62 25.35 10.61
N THR A 302 -18.72 24.75 11.03
CA THR A 302 -19.95 25.46 11.43
C THR A 302 -19.71 26.34 12.66
N GLU A 303 -18.99 25.85 13.67
CA GLU A 303 -18.65 26.61 14.87
C GLU A 303 -17.69 27.78 14.57
N PHE A 304 -16.72 27.57 13.68
CA PHE A 304 -15.81 28.62 13.22
C PHE A 304 -16.56 29.75 12.52
N ILE A 305 -17.47 29.42 11.59
CA ILE A 305 -18.29 30.39 10.85
C ILE A 305 -19.27 31.12 11.79
N ARG A 306 -19.88 30.41 12.74
CA ARG A 306 -20.76 31.01 13.75
C ARG A 306 -20.00 32.01 14.62
N LYS A 307 -18.76 31.69 15.02
CA LYS A 307 -17.92 32.59 15.83
C LYS A 307 -17.55 33.86 15.07
N HIS A 308 -17.22 33.76 13.77
CA HIS A 308 -16.81 34.92 12.97
C HIS A 308 -17.97 35.79 12.43
N ASN A 309 -19.19 35.26 12.29
CA ASN A 309 -20.36 36.06 11.88
C ASN A 309 -21.04 36.81 13.04
N VAL A 310 -20.86 36.36 14.29
CA VAL A 310 -21.34 37.09 15.48
C VAL A 310 -20.55 38.38 15.72
N ASP A 311 -19.27 38.43 15.34
CA ASP A 311 -18.46 39.64 15.50
C ASP A 311 -18.77 40.73 14.45
N ARG A 312 -19.24 40.34 13.26
CA ARG A 312 -19.66 41.30 12.22
C ARG A 312 -21.01 41.97 12.48
N THR A 313 -21.83 41.41 13.38
CA THR A 313 -23.15 41.98 13.74
C THR A 313 -23.12 42.87 14.98
N LYS A 314 -22.00 42.93 15.72
CA LYS A 314 -21.81 43.82 16.88
C LYS A 314 -21.18 45.19 16.54
N HIS A 315 -20.86 45.43 15.27
CA HIS A 315 -20.29 46.70 14.78
C HIS A 315 -21.12 47.34 13.66
N LYS A 316 -22.45 47.12 13.67
CA LYS A 316 -23.40 47.97 12.95
C LYS A 316 -24.25 48.75 13.94
#